data_AF-A0A1E5SPX3-F1
#
_entry.id   AF-A0A1E5SPX3-F1
#
_cell.length_a   1.000
_cell.length_b   1.000
_cell.length_c   1.000
_cell.angle_alpha   90.00
_cell.angle_beta   90.00
_cell.angle_gamma   90.00
#
_symmetry.space_group_name_H-M   'P 1'
#
loop_
_entity.id
_entity.type
_entity.pdbx_description
1 polymer ?
#
loop_
_entity_poly.entity_id
_entity_poly.type
_entity_poly.pdbx_seq_one_letter_code
_entity_poly.pdbx_strand_id
1 'polypeptide(L)'
;MKTWKARYSCLVLLAVALTLTTSSCDNNESVDDTPAEVVITERWFDLGDFRLNGRVGGEKGFTIIYESGLGHDATSWTNVMRAVGKEHKVVSYSRGGYGLSELGPEPRDLLRLSDELRDLKQIVSPNEKVILVGHSWGGAIIRAYAIRFPEDVHGLVFVDPSHENQLILTQPEEDDIAQGYARLIGAMKEAEQLIEGVEYMTTLPNLPDIPVNVLTNTDFANPSEWIEHHQSLGTGLSQNNFKQTLVTSGHNIHWNQPQVVIWAITDLIARIK
;
A
#
# COMPACT_ATOMS: atom_id res chain seq x y z
N MET A 1 75.51 -40.25 -5.10
CA MET A 1 74.08 -40.33 -4.71
C MET A 1 73.27 -39.65 -5.81
N LYS A 2 72.60 -40.42 -6.67
CA LYS A 2 71.12 -40.46 -6.87
C LYS A 2 70.51 -39.05 -7.10
N THR A 3 69.82 -38.64 -8.17
CA THR A 3 69.21 -39.20 -9.41
C THR A 3 68.71 -37.99 -10.26
N TRP A 4 69.14 -37.79 -11.52
CA TRP A 4 68.36 -37.78 -12.80
C TRP A 4 66.85 -37.48 -12.73
N LYS A 5 66.27 -36.54 -13.51
CA LYS A 5 65.88 -36.56 -14.96
C LYS A 5 65.42 -35.13 -15.37
N ALA A 6 65.32 -34.63 -16.61
CA ALA A 6 65.64 -34.95 -18.01
C ALA A 6 65.20 -33.69 -18.80
N ARG A 7 66.00 -33.07 -19.69
CA ARG A 7 66.12 -33.26 -21.16
C ARG A 7 65.71 -31.98 -21.92
N TYR A 8 66.49 -31.66 -22.94
CA TYR A 8 66.45 -30.49 -23.82
C TYR A 8 65.80 -30.78 -25.19
N SER A 9 65.28 -29.70 -25.81
CA SER A 9 65.28 -29.32 -27.25
C SER A 9 64.30 -29.93 -28.27
N CYS A 10 63.58 -29.04 -28.99
CA CYS A 10 63.66 -28.74 -30.45
C CYS A 10 62.39 -27.95 -30.89
N LEU A 11 62.47 -26.69 -31.37
CA LEU A 11 62.74 -26.19 -32.74
C LEU A 11 61.53 -26.24 -33.71
N VAL A 12 61.31 -25.09 -34.40
CA VAL A 12 60.83 -24.91 -35.81
C VAL A 12 59.49 -24.16 -36.07
N LEU A 13 59.65 -22.91 -36.53
CA LEU A 13 59.09 -22.16 -37.69
C LEU A 13 57.57 -22.02 -38.01
N LEU A 14 57.16 -20.74 -38.08
CA LEU A 14 56.34 -20.01 -39.08
C LEU A 14 55.52 -20.77 -40.14
N ALA A 15 54.21 -20.47 -40.19
CA ALA A 15 53.46 -20.28 -41.44
C ALA A 15 52.24 -19.35 -41.23
N VAL A 16 52.12 -18.35 -42.11
CA VAL A 16 50.96 -17.45 -42.28
C VAL A 16 49.92 -18.17 -43.15
N ALA A 17 48.64 -18.10 -42.78
CA ALA A 17 47.54 -18.38 -43.69
C ALA A 17 46.43 -17.33 -43.50
N LEU A 18 46.16 -16.60 -44.58
CA LEU A 18 45.07 -15.65 -44.75
C LEU A 18 43.83 -16.44 -45.18
N THR A 19 42.70 -16.32 -44.48
CA THR A 19 41.38 -16.69 -45.02
C THR A 19 40.37 -15.59 -44.74
N LEU A 20 39.70 -15.17 -45.82
CA LEU A 20 38.63 -14.18 -45.87
C LEU A 20 37.26 -14.81 -45.55
N THR A 21 36.32 -13.94 -45.17
CA THR A 21 34.84 -14.07 -45.15
C THR A 21 34.26 -14.72 -43.88
N THR A 22 33.15 -14.27 -43.30
CA THR A 22 32.05 -13.36 -43.71
C THR A 22 31.59 -12.50 -42.50
N SER A 23 31.01 -11.34 -42.78
CA SER A 23 30.24 -10.54 -41.79
C SER A 23 28.98 -11.32 -41.39
N SER A 24 28.87 -11.70 -40.12
CA SER A 24 27.58 -11.98 -39.48
C SER A 24 27.24 -10.75 -38.62
N CYS A 25 26.22 -9.99 -39.03
CA CYS A 25 25.58 -9.02 -38.16
C CYS A 25 24.68 -9.80 -37.20
N ASP A 26 25.27 -10.38 -36.15
CA ASP A 26 24.49 -10.86 -35.01
C ASP A 26 24.23 -9.67 -34.08
N ASN A 27 23.24 -8.85 -34.44
CA ASN A 27 22.59 -7.95 -33.49
C ASN A 27 21.71 -8.81 -32.58
N ASN A 28 22.34 -9.44 -31.60
CA ASN A 28 21.63 -10.03 -30.47
C ASN A 28 21.92 -9.18 -29.23
N GLU A 29 21.46 -7.93 -29.26
CA GLU A 29 21.15 -7.24 -28.02
C GLU A 29 19.97 -8.01 -27.42
N SER A 30 20.25 -8.81 -26.39
CA SER A 30 19.21 -9.25 -25.48
C SER A 30 18.51 -7.99 -24.97
N VAL A 31 17.32 -7.69 -25.50
CA VAL A 31 16.41 -6.76 -24.86
C VAL A 31 16.19 -7.34 -23.48
N ASP A 32 16.78 -6.69 -22.48
CA ASP A 32 16.53 -7.00 -21.09
C ASP A 32 15.05 -6.72 -20.85
N ASP A 33 14.24 -7.77 -20.96
CA ASP A 33 12.78 -7.75 -20.80
C ASP A 33 12.40 -7.65 -19.32
N THR A 34 13.36 -7.28 -18.44
CA THR A 34 13.02 -6.85 -17.09
C THR A 34 12.18 -5.58 -17.20
N PRO A 35 10.95 -5.57 -16.63
CA PRO A 35 10.14 -4.37 -16.60
C PRO A 35 10.96 -3.26 -15.95
N ALA A 36 11.10 -2.12 -16.65
CA ALA A 36 11.77 -0.95 -16.12
C ALA A 36 11.29 -0.68 -14.69
N GLU A 37 12.23 -0.51 -13.77
CA GLU A 37 11.90 -0.30 -12.36
C GLU A 37 11.00 0.92 -12.22
N VAL A 38 9.87 0.75 -11.51
CA VAL A 38 8.91 1.84 -11.33
C VAL A 38 9.52 2.86 -10.40
N VAL A 39 9.73 4.06 -10.92
CA VAL A 39 10.23 5.17 -10.13
C VAL A 39 9.09 5.71 -9.26
N ILE A 40 9.26 5.60 -7.94
CA ILE A 40 8.38 6.25 -6.97
C ILE A 40 8.95 7.63 -6.66
N THR A 41 8.19 8.67 -6.97
CA THR A 41 8.59 10.07 -6.80
C THR A 41 7.74 10.76 -5.75
N GLU A 42 8.33 11.72 -5.05
CA GLU A 42 7.59 12.59 -4.14
C GLU A 42 6.73 13.59 -4.93
N ARG A 43 5.53 13.87 -4.41
CA ARG A 43 4.59 14.83 -5.02
C ARG A 43 3.80 15.57 -3.94
N TRP A 44 3.58 16.85 -4.18
CA TRP A 44 2.63 17.66 -3.41
C TRP A 44 1.26 17.67 -4.08
N PHE A 45 0.21 17.57 -3.27
CA PHE A 45 -1.20 17.66 -3.66
C PHE A 45 -1.81 18.88 -2.99
N ASP A 46 -2.42 19.75 -3.78
CA ASP A 46 -3.04 20.99 -3.32
C ASP A 46 -4.54 20.75 -3.13
N LEU A 47 -4.99 20.71 -1.87
CA LEU A 47 -6.39 20.53 -1.50
C LEU A 47 -7.13 21.88 -1.38
N GLY A 48 -6.50 22.98 -1.81
CA GLY A 48 -7.04 24.33 -1.74
C GLY A 48 -6.63 25.05 -0.46
N ASP A 49 -7.02 24.52 0.70
CA ASP A 49 -6.73 25.15 1.99
C ASP A 49 -5.34 24.81 2.55
N PHE A 50 -4.84 23.63 2.20
CA PHE A 50 -3.55 23.11 2.64
C PHE A 50 -3.04 22.06 1.65
N ARG A 51 -1.76 21.70 1.77
CA ARG A 51 -1.10 20.76 0.87
C ARG A 51 -0.65 19.50 1.57
N LEU A 52 -0.90 18.37 0.92
CA LEU A 52 -0.44 17.06 1.34
C LEU A 52 0.82 16.69 0.55
N ASN A 53 1.83 16.16 1.24
CA ASN A 53 2.96 15.52 0.62
C ASN A 53 2.72 14.01 0.51
N GLY A 54 3.09 13.42 -0.62
CA GLY A 54 2.97 12.00 -0.84
C GLY A 54 3.90 11.48 -1.91
N ARG A 55 3.61 10.27 -2.37
CA ARG A 55 4.39 9.56 -3.37
C ARG A 55 3.51 9.05 -4.49
N VAL A 56 4.04 9.12 -5.70
CA VAL A 56 3.37 8.62 -6.91
C VAL A 56 4.32 7.77 -7.74
N GLY A 57 3.76 6.81 -8.45
CA GLY A 57 4.47 6.01 -9.44
C GLY A 57 3.48 5.26 -10.33
N GLY A 58 3.97 4.71 -11.43
CA GLY A 58 3.12 4.06 -12.43
C GLY A 58 2.17 5.05 -13.14
N GLU A 59 1.76 4.70 -14.36
CA GLU A 59 1.00 5.62 -15.22
C GLU A 59 -0.20 4.96 -15.93
N LYS A 60 -0.39 3.65 -15.76
CA LYS A 60 -1.37 2.84 -16.50
C LYS A 60 -2.32 2.12 -15.55
N GLY A 61 -3.33 1.46 -16.10
CA GLY A 61 -4.26 0.61 -15.34
C GLY A 61 -5.08 1.40 -14.31
N PHE A 62 -5.51 0.70 -13.25
CA PHE A 62 -6.25 1.30 -12.15
C PHE A 62 -5.42 2.32 -11.37
N THR A 63 -6.09 3.32 -10.80
CA THR A 63 -5.47 4.18 -9.76
C THR A 63 -5.71 3.56 -8.39
N ILE A 64 -4.62 3.35 -7.66
CA ILE A 64 -4.60 2.71 -6.35
C ILE A 64 -4.10 3.74 -5.34
N ILE A 65 -4.94 4.09 -4.37
CA ILE A 65 -4.62 5.04 -3.30
C ILE A 65 -4.39 4.26 -2.01
N TYR A 66 -3.26 4.52 -1.36
CA TYR A 66 -2.88 3.88 -0.11
C TYR A 66 -3.07 4.81 1.09
N GLU A 67 -3.85 4.35 2.06
CA GLU A 67 -4.16 5.03 3.31
C GLU A 67 -3.40 4.37 4.48
N SER A 68 -2.50 5.13 5.10
CA SER A 68 -1.63 4.64 6.18
C SER A 68 -2.36 4.53 7.52
N GLY A 69 -1.86 3.72 8.45
CA GLY A 69 -2.34 3.69 9.83
C GLY A 69 -2.05 4.99 10.60
N LEU A 70 -2.60 5.09 11.81
CA LEU A 70 -2.32 6.20 12.74
C LEU A 70 -0.79 6.29 12.98
N GLY A 71 -0.24 7.50 12.93
CA GLY A 71 1.20 7.73 13.10
C GLY A 71 2.10 7.37 11.92
N HIS A 72 1.55 6.83 10.81
CA HIS A 72 2.31 6.45 9.62
C HIS A 72 2.10 7.45 8.47
N ASP A 73 3.15 7.72 7.69
CA ASP A 73 3.13 8.67 6.58
C ASP A 73 3.07 7.98 5.20
N ALA A 74 3.25 8.75 4.12
CA ALA A 74 3.22 8.21 2.75
C ALA A 74 4.27 7.13 2.49
N THR A 75 5.35 7.09 3.30
CA THR A 75 6.51 6.25 3.03
C THR A 75 6.25 4.78 3.31
N SER A 76 5.26 4.48 4.15
CA SER A 76 4.89 3.14 4.59
C SER A 76 4.59 2.17 3.44
N TRP A 77 4.11 2.67 2.31
CA TRP A 77 3.65 1.86 1.18
C TRP A 77 4.70 1.63 0.08
N THR A 78 5.89 2.21 0.20
CA THR A 78 6.87 2.28 -0.90
C THR A 78 7.19 0.91 -1.52
N ASN A 79 7.33 -0.13 -0.70
CA ASN A 79 7.65 -1.47 -1.19
C ASN A 79 6.49 -2.10 -1.98
N VAL A 80 5.25 -1.90 -1.52
CA VAL A 80 4.04 -2.37 -2.22
C VAL A 80 3.85 -1.57 -3.52
N MET A 81 4.03 -0.25 -3.46
CA MET A 81 3.92 0.65 -4.61
C MET A 81 4.90 0.31 -5.72
N ARG A 82 6.16 -0.03 -5.43
CA ARG A 82 7.15 -0.42 -6.46
C ARG A 82 6.73 -1.66 -7.25
N ALA A 83 6.06 -2.60 -6.59
CA ALA A 83 5.60 -3.82 -7.25
C ALA A 83 4.32 -3.57 -8.06
N VAL A 84 3.31 -2.98 -7.43
CA VAL A 84 2.00 -2.72 -8.03
C VAL A 84 2.08 -1.65 -9.13
N GLY A 85 2.97 -0.67 -8.95
CA GLY A 85 3.18 0.44 -9.88
C GLY A 85 3.68 0.03 -11.27
N LYS A 86 4.07 -1.24 -11.45
CA LYS A 86 4.52 -1.77 -12.75
C LYS A 86 3.38 -1.83 -13.76
N GLU A 87 2.16 -2.03 -13.26
CA GLU A 87 0.96 -2.23 -14.07
C GLU A 87 -0.13 -1.19 -13.77
N HIS A 88 -0.05 -0.53 -12.61
CA HIS A 88 -1.08 0.37 -12.10
C HIS A 88 -0.51 1.72 -11.68
N LYS A 89 -1.35 2.75 -11.66
CA LYS A 89 -1.01 4.04 -11.06
C LYS A 89 -1.14 3.92 -9.55
N VAL A 90 -0.09 4.25 -8.81
CA VAL A 90 -0.03 4.12 -7.36
C VAL A 90 0.18 5.48 -6.70
N VAL A 91 -0.58 5.76 -5.64
CA VAL A 91 -0.54 7.02 -4.89
C VAL A 91 -0.58 6.73 -3.40
N SER A 92 0.44 7.13 -2.64
CA SER A 92 0.35 7.22 -1.18
C SER A 92 0.52 8.67 -0.75
N TYR A 93 0.04 9.02 0.44
CA TYR A 93 0.14 10.38 0.94
C TYR A 93 0.23 10.40 2.47
N SER A 94 0.76 11.49 3.01
CA SER A 94 0.81 11.73 4.44
C SER A 94 -0.37 12.63 4.78
N ARG A 95 -1.19 12.28 5.76
CA ARG A 95 -2.33 13.11 6.18
C ARG A 95 -1.86 14.47 6.74
N GLY A 96 -2.79 15.41 6.93
CA GLY A 96 -2.48 16.74 7.46
C GLY A 96 -1.71 16.67 8.78
N GLY A 97 -0.54 17.30 8.85
CA GLY A 97 0.35 17.26 10.02
C GLY A 97 1.19 15.99 10.17
N TYR A 98 1.29 15.17 9.13
CA TYR A 98 2.19 14.03 9.03
C TYR A 98 3.33 14.27 8.05
N GLY A 99 4.51 13.70 8.35
CA GLY A 99 5.65 13.72 7.44
C GLY A 99 5.99 15.15 7.02
N LEU A 100 5.93 15.41 5.70
CA LEU A 100 6.13 16.74 5.13
C LEU A 100 4.81 17.51 4.90
N SER A 101 3.64 16.89 5.04
CA SER A 101 2.35 17.55 4.79
C SER A 101 2.14 18.76 5.71
N GLU A 102 1.47 19.78 5.19
CA GLU A 102 1.04 20.92 5.99
C GLU A 102 0.00 20.47 7.04
N LEU A 103 -0.20 21.29 8.06
CA LEU A 103 -1.27 21.04 9.03
C LEU A 103 -2.62 21.16 8.32
N GLY A 104 -3.42 20.11 8.42
CA GLY A 104 -4.79 20.12 7.92
C GLY A 104 -5.75 20.75 8.93
N PRO A 105 -6.96 21.11 8.50
CA PRO A 105 -7.94 21.74 9.36
C PRO A 105 -8.50 20.75 10.41
N GLU A 106 -8.91 21.26 11.57
CA GLU A 106 -9.51 20.51 12.68
C GLU A 106 -11.06 20.55 12.65
N PRO A 107 -11.78 19.62 13.32
CA PRO A 107 -11.25 18.38 13.92
C PRO A 107 -10.69 17.41 12.87
N ARG A 108 -9.80 16.50 13.30
CA ARG A 108 -9.21 15.42 12.47
C ARG A 108 -10.01 14.12 12.57
N ASP A 109 -11.34 14.24 12.54
CA ASP A 109 -12.27 13.10 12.64
C ASP A 109 -12.36 12.28 11.34
N LEU A 110 -12.99 11.10 11.38
CA LEU A 110 -13.13 10.23 10.20
C LEU A 110 -13.87 10.89 9.04
N LEU A 111 -14.80 11.83 9.30
CA LEU A 111 -15.53 12.54 8.26
C LEU A 111 -14.59 13.47 7.49
N ARG A 112 -13.79 14.27 8.21
CA ARG A 112 -12.79 15.16 7.64
C ARG A 112 -11.77 14.38 6.82
N LEU A 113 -11.21 13.31 7.40
CA LEU A 113 -10.20 12.50 6.73
C LEU A 113 -10.75 11.85 5.45
N SER A 114 -12.03 11.43 5.45
CA SER A 114 -12.69 10.92 4.25
C SER A 114 -12.93 12.01 3.19
N ASP A 115 -13.21 13.25 3.59
CA ASP A 115 -13.35 14.36 2.63
C ASP A 115 -11.99 14.73 2.01
N GLU A 116 -10.92 14.76 2.81
CA GLU A 116 -9.55 14.96 2.31
C GLU A 116 -9.11 13.86 1.34
N LEU A 117 -9.47 12.60 1.61
CA LEU A 117 -9.26 11.50 0.68
C LEU A 117 -10.03 11.70 -0.63
N ARG A 118 -11.20 12.34 -0.58
CA ARG A 118 -11.99 12.67 -1.79
C ARG A 118 -11.30 13.74 -2.61
N ASP A 119 -10.84 14.81 -1.98
CA ASP A 119 -10.12 15.88 -2.66
C ASP A 119 -8.84 15.35 -3.31
N LEU A 120 -8.08 14.51 -2.59
CA LEU A 120 -6.93 13.80 -3.15
C LEU A 120 -7.34 12.93 -4.34
N LYS A 121 -8.40 12.12 -4.22
CA LYS A 121 -8.93 11.29 -5.30
C LYS A 121 -9.26 12.13 -6.52
N GLN A 122 -9.87 13.30 -6.36
CA GLN A 122 -10.20 14.20 -7.47
C GLN A 122 -8.96 14.78 -8.14
N ILE A 123 -7.88 15.03 -7.40
CA ILE A 123 -6.60 15.47 -7.98
C ILE A 123 -5.93 14.36 -8.80
N VAL A 124 -5.97 13.12 -8.31
CA VAL A 124 -5.21 12.02 -8.92
C VAL A 124 -6.02 11.17 -9.90
N SER A 125 -7.34 11.16 -9.80
CA SER A 125 -8.25 10.33 -10.59
C SER A 125 -9.64 11.00 -10.71
N PRO A 126 -9.74 12.19 -11.34
CA PRO A 126 -10.98 12.99 -11.34
C PRO A 126 -12.18 12.26 -11.95
N ASN A 127 -11.94 11.53 -13.05
CA ASN A 127 -13.02 10.94 -13.85
C ASN A 127 -13.16 9.42 -13.71
N GLU A 128 -12.28 8.79 -12.92
CA GLU A 128 -12.20 7.34 -12.81
C GLU A 128 -12.31 6.93 -11.35
N LYS A 129 -12.89 5.75 -11.11
CA LYS A 129 -12.93 5.17 -9.77
C LYS A 129 -11.54 4.69 -9.36
N VAL A 130 -11.33 4.54 -8.06
CA VAL A 130 -10.05 4.12 -7.48
C VAL A 130 -10.20 2.82 -6.70
N ILE A 131 -9.08 2.11 -6.54
CA ILE A 131 -8.96 1.05 -5.53
C ILE A 131 -8.32 1.69 -4.29
N LEU A 132 -8.92 1.46 -3.13
CA LEU A 132 -8.38 1.96 -1.87
C LEU A 132 -7.73 0.83 -1.08
N VAL A 133 -6.54 1.09 -0.55
CA VAL A 133 -5.80 0.14 0.29
C VAL A 133 -5.54 0.80 1.64
N GLY A 134 -6.13 0.31 2.72
CA GLY A 134 -6.10 0.97 4.02
C GLY A 134 -5.52 0.08 5.11
N HIS A 135 -4.51 0.56 5.84
CA HIS A 135 -3.92 -0.13 6.98
C HIS A 135 -4.46 0.42 8.30
N SER A 136 -4.83 -0.43 9.26
CA SER A 136 -5.19 0.01 10.62
C SER A 136 -6.26 1.11 10.61
N TRP A 137 -5.99 2.27 11.20
CA TRP A 137 -6.86 3.45 11.17
C TRP A 137 -7.18 3.94 9.74
N GLY A 138 -6.25 3.75 8.80
CA GLY A 138 -6.49 3.97 7.39
C GLY A 138 -7.59 3.07 6.81
N GLY A 139 -7.80 1.90 7.40
CA GLY A 139 -8.96 1.04 7.14
C GLY A 139 -10.28 1.72 7.50
N ALA A 140 -10.37 2.36 8.66
CA ALA A 140 -11.56 3.09 9.09
C ALA A 140 -11.89 4.24 8.12
N ILE A 141 -10.87 4.97 7.67
CA ILE A 141 -11.00 6.07 6.70
C ILE A 141 -11.54 5.55 5.36
N ILE A 142 -10.93 4.51 4.77
CA ILE A 142 -11.38 4.01 3.45
C ILE A 142 -12.77 3.34 3.53
N ARG A 143 -13.15 2.78 4.69
CA ARG A 143 -14.50 2.25 4.94
C ARG A 143 -15.53 3.38 4.95
N ALA A 144 -15.28 4.43 5.72
CA ALA A 144 -16.15 5.61 5.77
C ALA A 144 -16.26 6.28 4.39
N TYR A 145 -15.14 6.41 3.68
CA TYR A 145 -15.09 6.93 2.32
C TYR A 145 -15.98 6.15 1.36
N ALA A 146 -15.81 4.83 1.29
CA ALA A 146 -16.51 4.00 0.31
C ALA A 146 -18.03 3.95 0.55
N ILE A 147 -18.47 4.13 1.79
CA ILE A 147 -19.89 4.26 2.13
C ILE A 147 -20.45 5.62 1.71
N ARG A 148 -19.69 6.70 1.89
CA ARG A 148 -20.10 8.06 1.54
C ARG A 148 -20.06 8.34 0.04
N PHE A 149 -19.09 7.74 -0.66
CA PHE A 149 -18.80 7.97 -2.08
C PHE A 149 -18.64 6.64 -2.85
N PRO A 150 -19.64 5.75 -2.85
CA PRO A 150 -19.55 4.42 -3.47
C PRO A 150 -19.32 4.48 -4.99
N GLU A 151 -19.71 5.57 -5.63
CA GLU A 151 -19.47 5.84 -7.04
C GLU A 151 -18.00 6.05 -7.38
N ASP A 152 -17.15 6.40 -6.40
CA ASP A 152 -15.73 6.70 -6.59
C ASP A 152 -14.82 5.48 -6.42
N VAL A 153 -15.35 4.31 -6.03
CA VAL A 153 -14.55 3.15 -5.60
C VAL A 153 -14.81 1.90 -6.47
N HIS A 154 -13.74 1.29 -6.97
CA HIS A 154 -13.78 -0.01 -7.65
C HIS A 154 -13.72 -1.19 -6.68
N GLY A 155 -12.95 -1.05 -5.59
CA GLY A 155 -12.81 -2.08 -4.56
C GLY A 155 -11.89 -1.64 -3.42
N LEU A 156 -11.89 -2.43 -2.34
CA LEU A 156 -11.20 -2.14 -1.09
C LEU A 156 -10.25 -3.27 -0.69
N VAL A 157 -9.01 -2.92 -0.32
CA VAL A 157 -8.09 -3.84 0.36
C VAL A 157 -7.85 -3.31 1.78
N PHE A 158 -8.36 -4.02 2.77
CA PHE A 158 -8.07 -3.74 4.16
C PHE A 158 -6.85 -4.53 4.61
N VAL A 159 -5.90 -3.86 5.26
CA VAL A 159 -4.67 -4.45 5.80
C VAL A 159 -4.72 -4.32 7.32
N ASP A 160 -5.15 -5.37 8.00
CA ASP A 160 -5.35 -5.39 9.47
C ASP A 160 -6.08 -4.13 9.98
N PRO A 161 -7.28 -3.83 9.44
CA PRO A 161 -7.97 -2.55 9.68
C PRO A 161 -8.43 -2.40 11.13
N SER A 162 -8.57 -1.17 11.60
CA SER A 162 -9.32 -0.90 12.84
C SER A 162 -10.79 -1.30 12.69
N HIS A 163 -11.41 -1.71 13.79
CA HIS A 163 -12.81 -2.12 13.84
C HIS A 163 -13.51 -1.53 15.06
N GLU A 164 -14.79 -1.19 14.95
CA GLU A 164 -15.59 -0.58 16.02
C GLU A 164 -15.68 -1.47 17.28
N ASN A 165 -15.60 -2.78 17.11
CA ASN A 165 -15.60 -3.74 18.22
C ASN A 165 -14.21 -3.98 18.84
N GLN A 166 -13.15 -3.33 18.33
CA GLN A 166 -11.78 -3.53 18.80
C GLN A 166 -11.52 -2.87 20.16
N LEU A 167 -12.04 -1.66 20.35
CA LEU A 167 -11.65 -0.78 21.46
C LEU A 167 -12.87 -0.04 22.00
N ILE A 168 -13.13 -0.22 23.29
CA ILE A 168 -13.96 0.69 24.08
C ILE A 168 -12.98 1.51 24.91
N LEU A 169 -12.62 2.70 24.42
CA LEU A 169 -11.71 3.61 25.11
C LEU A 169 -12.48 4.48 26.10
N THR A 170 -11.89 4.73 27.26
CA THR A 170 -12.27 5.84 28.12
C THR A 170 -11.53 7.11 27.71
N GLN A 171 -12.09 8.29 28.05
CA GLN A 171 -11.42 9.57 27.74
C GLN A 171 -9.96 9.63 28.21
N PRO A 172 -9.59 9.21 29.43
CA PRO A 172 -8.20 9.21 29.86
C PRO A 172 -7.28 8.30 29.02
N GLU A 173 -7.79 7.16 28.55
CA GLU A 173 -7.01 6.26 27.69
C GLU A 173 -6.78 6.86 26.30
N GLU A 174 -7.78 7.56 25.75
CA GLU A 174 -7.62 8.33 24.52
C GLU A 174 -6.61 9.47 24.70
N ASP A 175 -6.72 10.25 25.77
CA ASP A 175 -5.80 11.35 26.09
C ASP A 175 -4.35 10.82 26.20
N ASP A 176 -4.14 9.66 26.83
CA ASP A 176 -2.83 9.01 26.94
C ASP A 176 -2.29 8.57 25.57
N ILE A 177 -3.14 8.02 24.70
CA ILE A 177 -2.77 7.65 23.32
C ILE A 177 -2.38 8.91 22.53
N ALA A 178 -3.19 9.97 22.59
CA ALA A 178 -2.91 11.23 21.92
C ALA A 178 -1.59 11.85 22.39
N GLN A 179 -1.36 11.86 23.71
CA GLN A 179 -0.12 12.34 24.30
C GLN A 179 1.11 11.53 23.83
N GLY A 180 0.95 10.24 23.54
CA GLY A 180 1.96 9.40 22.91
C GLY A 180 2.40 9.90 21.52
N TYR A 181 1.52 10.59 20.80
CA TYR A 181 1.77 11.19 19.49
C TYR A 181 2.16 12.67 19.54
N ALA A 182 2.44 13.27 20.69
CA ALA A 182 2.65 14.72 20.81
C ALA A 182 3.79 15.32 19.95
N ARG A 183 4.69 14.49 19.40
CA ARG A 183 5.73 14.91 18.45
C ARG A 183 5.30 14.89 16.98
N LEU A 184 4.11 14.36 16.70
CA LEU A 184 3.50 14.24 15.39
C LEU A 184 2.09 14.82 15.49
N ILE A 185 2.00 16.16 15.36
CA ILE A 185 0.78 16.92 15.66
C ILE A 185 -0.44 16.35 14.92
N GLY A 186 -0.31 15.97 13.65
CA GLY A 186 -1.42 15.36 12.89
C GLY A 186 -1.94 14.07 13.54
N ALA A 187 -1.04 13.18 13.96
CA ALA A 187 -1.42 11.93 14.61
C ALA A 187 -1.99 12.14 16.01
N MET A 188 -1.46 13.12 16.76
CA MET A 188 -2.04 13.52 18.05
C MET A 188 -3.48 14.01 17.86
N LYS A 189 -3.72 14.88 16.88
CA LYS A 189 -5.06 15.42 16.59
C LYS A 189 -6.04 14.38 16.06
N GLU A 190 -5.57 13.38 15.33
CA GLU A 190 -6.39 12.21 14.96
C GLU A 190 -6.65 11.29 16.17
N ALA A 191 -5.67 11.14 17.06
CA ALA A 191 -5.79 10.33 18.26
C ALA A 191 -6.77 10.94 19.29
N GLU A 192 -6.86 12.27 19.36
CA GLU A 192 -7.87 13.02 20.12
C GLU A 192 -9.32 12.78 19.63
N GLN A 193 -9.52 11.99 18.55
CA GLN A 193 -10.83 11.73 17.92
C GLN A 193 -11.10 10.22 17.75
N LEU A 194 -10.41 9.36 18.50
CA LEU A 194 -10.57 7.91 18.39
C LEU A 194 -11.91 7.44 18.92
N ILE A 195 -12.37 8.00 20.04
CA ILE A 195 -13.68 7.68 20.62
C ILE A 195 -14.77 8.06 19.63
N GLU A 196 -14.80 9.29 19.14
CA GLU A 196 -15.79 9.74 18.15
C GLU A 196 -15.67 8.94 16.85
N GLY A 197 -14.45 8.56 16.44
CA GLY A 197 -14.22 7.72 15.27
C GLY A 197 -14.81 6.32 15.43
N VAL A 198 -14.61 5.68 16.58
CA VAL A 198 -15.22 4.37 16.89
C VAL A 198 -16.74 4.48 16.95
N GLU A 199 -17.26 5.49 17.64
CA GLU A 199 -18.71 5.77 17.68
C GLU A 199 -19.28 5.94 16.28
N TYR A 200 -18.62 6.73 15.42
CA TYR A 200 -19.04 6.91 14.04
C TYR A 200 -19.05 5.59 13.26
N MET A 201 -18.02 4.74 13.42
CA MET A 201 -17.97 3.43 12.77
C MET A 201 -19.14 2.53 13.15
N THR A 202 -19.66 2.59 14.39
CA THR A 202 -20.85 1.82 14.79
C THR A 202 -22.13 2.21 14.03
N THR A 203 -22.16 3.43 13.47
CA THR A 203 -23.31 3.94 12.71
C THR A 203 -23.24 3.59 11.22
N LEU A 204 -22.10 3.11 10.74
CA LEU A 204 -21.88 2.86 9.33
C LEU A 204 -22.73 1.68 8.85
N PRO A 205 -23.45 1.82 7.71
CA PRO A 205 -24.09 0.68 7.07
C PRO A 205 -23.05 -0.31 6.54
N ASN A 206 -23.55 -1.43 5.99
CA ASN A 206 -22.71 -2.35 5.24
C ASN A 206 -22.02 -1.64 4.07
N LEU A 207 -20.85 -2.17 3.69
CA LEU A 207 -20.11 -1.71 2.51
C LEU A 207 -20.96 -1.85 1.24
N PRO A 208 -20.74 -0.99 0.22
CA PRO A 208 -21.34 -1.21 -1.10
C PRO A 208 -20.90 -2.56 -1.67
N ASP A 209 -21.74 -3.19 -2.49
CA ASP A 209 -21.46 -4.53 -3.07
C ASP A 209 -20.40 -4.46 -4.19
N ILE A 210 -19.15 -4.23 -3.79
CA ILE A 210 -17.95 -4.17 -4.63
C ILE A 210 -16.91 -5.17 -4.12
N PRO A 211 -15.90 -5.55 -4.92
CA PRO A 211 -14.80 -6.39 -4.44
C PRO A 211 -14.10 -5.82 -3.20
N VAL A 212 -13.96 -6.65 -2.17
CA VAL A 212 -13.32 -6.38 -0.89
C VAL A 212 -12.38 -7.54 -0.53
N ASN A 213 -11.13 -7.21 -0.24
CA ASN A 213 -10.14 -8.11 0.36
C ASN A 213 -9.77 -7.62 1.76
N VAL A 214 -9.76 -8.51 2.74
CA VAL A 214 -9.35 -8.20 4.13
C VAL A 214 -8.19 -9.10 4.52
N LEU A 215 -7.04 -8.51 4.79
CA LEU A 215 -5.91 -9.20 5.41
C LEU A 215 -6.01 -9.04 6.93
N THR A 216 -6.00 -10.15 7.66
CA THR A 216 -6.17 -10.16 9.12
C THR A 216 -4.93 -10.73 9.77
N ASN A 217 -4.29 -9.97 10.67
CA ASN A 217 -3.18 -10.48 11.45
C ASN A 217 -3.68 -11.55 12.44
N THR A 218 -2.89 -12.61 12.60
CA THR A 218 -3.15 -13.68 13.59
C THR A 218 -1.99 -13.95 14.53
N ASP A 219 -0.94 -13.12 14.49
CA ASP A 219 0.27 -13.29 15.30
C ASP A 219 0.15 -12.65 16.69
N PHE A 220 -0.83 -13.12 17.48
CA PHE A 220 -1.02 -12.75 18.89
C PHE A 220 -1.92 -13.78 19.60
N ALA A 221 -2.02 -13.66 20.93
CA ALA A 221 -2.84 -14.57 21.72
C ALA A 221 -4.34 -14.38 21.42
N ASN A 222 -5.04 -15.49 21.13
CA ASN A 222 -6.50 -15.55 20.92
C ASN A 222 -7.03 -14.61 19.81
N PRO A 223 -6.64 -14.82 18.52
CA PRO A 223 -7.06 -13.95 17.43
C PRO A 223 -8.52 -14.14 16.98
N SER A 224 -9.28 -15.06 17.58
CA SER A 224 -10.61 -15.45 17.09
C SER A 224 -11.59 -14.30 16.98
N GLU A 225 -11.70 -13.45 18.02
CA GLU A 225 -12.59 -12.28 18.00
C GLU A 225 -12.17 -11.28 16.90
N TRP A 226 -10.86 -11.07 16.72
CA TRP A 226 -10.33 -10.21 15.68
C TRP A 226 -10.63 -10.72 14.27
N ILE A 227 -10.53 -12.04 14.08
CA ILE A 227 -10.92 -12.71 12.84
C ILE A 227 -12.40 -12.49 12.56
N GLU A 228 -13.27 -12.64 13.57
CA GLU A 228 -14.71 -12.45 13.43
C GLU A 228 -15.08 -10.99 13.13
N HIS A 229 -14.41 -10.03 13.75
CA HIS A 229 -14.59 -8.61 13.46
C HIS A 229 -14.29 -8.32 11.98
N HIS A 230 -13.12 -8.73 11.49
CA HIS A 230 -12.76 -8.56 10.09
C HIS A 230 -13.65 -9.35 9.12
N GLN A 231 -14.14 -10.52 9.52
CA GLN A 231 -15.10 -11.30 8.73
C GLN A 231 -16.44 -10.54 8.58
N SER A 232 -16.85 -9.77 9.60
CA SER A 232 -18.11 -9.01 9.58
C SER A 232 -18.13 -7.87 8.55
N LEU A 233 -16.97 -7.38 8.09
CA LEU A 233 -16.87 -6.43 6.97
C LEU A 233 -17.44 -7.00 5.66
N GLY A 234 -17.58 -8.33 5.56
CA GLY A 234 -18.22 -9.01 4.43
C GLY A 234 -19.75 -9.03 4.48
N THR A 235 -20.36 -8.54 5.55
CA THR A 235 -21.83 -8.56 5.71
C THR A 235 -22.51 -7.75 4.61
N GLY A 236 -23.45 -8.38 3.91
CA GLY A 236 -24.21 -7.75 2.81
C GLY A 236 -23.52 -7.78 1.45
N LEU A 237 -22.27 -8.25 1.35
CA LEU A 237 -21.57 -8.40 0.09
C LEU A 237 -21.91 -9.73 -0.60
N SER A 238 -21.94 -9.70 -1.93
CA SER A 238 -22.06 -10.89 -2.76
C SER A 238 -20.90 -11.86 -2.51
N GLN A 239 -21.14 -13.16 -2.63
CA GLN A 239 -20.15 -14.20 -2.31
C GLN A 239 -18.81 -14.03 -3.04
N ASN A 240 -18.82 -13.53 -4.27
CA ASN A 240 -17.59 -13.31 -5.05
C ASN A 240 -16.89 -11.99 -4.72
N ASN A 241 -17.54 -11.10 -3.97
CA ASN A 241 -17.02 -9.78 -3.64
C ASN A 241 -16.22 -9.78 -2.34
N PHE A 242 -16.53 -10.62 -1.36
CA PHE A 242 -15.77 -10.65 -0.10
C PHE A 242 -14.74 -11.79 -0.02
N LYS A 243 -13.53 -11.47 0.46
CA LYS A 243 -12.53 -12.47 0.83
C LYS A 243 -11.66 -11.99 1.98
N GLN A 244 -11.61 -12.78 3.05
CA GLN A 244 -10.68 -12.60 4.16
C GLN A 244 -9.50 -13.57 4.01
N THR A 245 -8.29 -13.09 4.28
CA THR A 245 -7.05 -13.88 4.31
C THR A 245 -6.35 -13.67 5.65
N LEU A 246 -6.08 -14.77 6.35
CA LEU A 246 -5.38 -14.76 7.63
C LEU A 246 -3.87 -14.74 7.41
N VAL A 247 -3.15 -13.90 8.15
CA VAL A 247 -1.71 -13.67 7.98
C VAL A 247 -1.01 -13.64 9.32
N THR A 248 -0.05 -14.52 9.55
CA THR A 248 0.81 -14.48 10.74
C THR A 248 1.96 -13.50 10.51
N SER A 249 1.79 -12.21 10.86
CA SER A 249 2.76 -11.14 10.49
C SER A 249 2.99 -10.07 11.55
N GLY A 250 2.09 -9.92 12.51
CA GLY A 250 1.95 -8.69 13.30
C GLY A 250 1.14 -7.62 12.57
N HIS A 251 0.88 -6.50 13.25
CA HIS A 251 -0.02 -5.43 12.77
C HIS A 251 0.43 -4.76 11.45
N ASN A 252 1.74 -4.68 11.20
CA ASN A 252 2.30 -4.02 10.02
C ASN A 252 2.54 -4.99 8.86
N ILE A 253 1.47 -5.67 8.40
CA ILE A 253 1.54 -6.67 7.32
C ILE A 253 2.21 -6.10 6.05
N HIS A 254 1.95 -4.82 5.73
CA HIS A 254 2.52 -4.14 4.57
C HIS A 254 4.06 -3.94 4.64
N TRP A 255 4.65 -3.97 5.84
CA TRP A 255 6.11 -3.96 6.01
C TRP A 255 6.69 -5.37 6.14
N ASN A 256 6.02 -6.20 6.94
CA ASN A 256 6.54 -7.51 7.32
C ASN A 256 6.35 -8.54 6.20
N GLN A 257 5.25 -8.43 5.45
CA GLN A 257 4.87 -9.33 4.35
C GLN A 257 4.20 -8.57 3.19
N PRO A 258 4.90 -7.62 2.55
CA PRO A 258 4.36 -6.79 1.47
C PRO A 258 3.81 -7.62 0.30
N GLN A 259 4.36 -8.80 0.03
CA GLN A 259 3.89 -9.72 -1.01
C GLN A 259 2.44 -10.16 -0.83
N VAL A 260 1.95 -10.28 0.42
CA VAL A 260 0.56 -10.66 0.70
C VAL A 260 -0.38 -9.50 0.37
N VAL A 261 0.05 -8.26 0.63
CA VAL A 261 -0.70 -7.06 0.23
C VAL A 261 -0.74 -6.93 -1.29
N ILE A 262 0.40 -7.13 -1.97
CA ILE A 262 0.49 -7.09 -3.43
C ILE A 262 -0.47 -8.12 -4.04
N TRP A 263 -0.45 -9.36 -3.55
CA TRP A 263 -1.38 -10.40 -4.00
C TRP A 263 -2.84 -10.02 -3.76
N ALA A 264 -3.17 -9.46 -2.58
CA ALA A 264 -4.54 -9.04 -2.28
C ALA A 264 -5.04 -7.95 -3.24
N ILE A 265 -4.17 -7.04 -3.66
CA ILE A 265 -4.49 -6.03 -4.67
C ILE A 265 -4.73 -6.70 -6.03
N THR A 266 -3.83 -7.56 -6.51
CA THR A 266 -3.97 -8.24 -7.81
C THR A 266 -5.20 -9.16 -7.86
N ASP A 267 -5.47 -9.90 -6.79
CA ASP A 267 -6.65 -10.77 -6.65
C ASP A 267 -7.96 -9.97 -6.63
N LEU A 268 -7.96 -8.78 -6.04
CA LEU A 268 -9.09 -7.87 -6.10
C LEU A 268 -9.29 -7.34 -7.53
N ILE A 269 -8.21 -6.93 -8.19
CA ILE A 269 -8.24 -6.41 -9.57
C ILE A 269 -8.83 -7.43 -10.54
N ALA A 270 -8.48 -8.70 -10.40
CA ALA A 270 -9.04 -9.78 -11.22
C ALA A 270 -10.56 -9.96 -11.08
N ARG A 271 -11.18 -9.39 -10.04
CA ARG A 271 -12.63 -9.45 -9.78
C ARG A 271 -13.37 -8.17 -10.17
N ILE A 272 -12.65 -7.10 -10.52
CA ILE A 272 -13.24 -5.90 -11.11
C ILE A 272 -13.56 -6.21 -12.58
N LYS A 273 -14.84 -6.14 -12.95
CA LYS A 273 -15.32 -6.37 -14.32
C LYS A 273 -15.37 -5.08 -15.12
#